data_AF-A0A519ZNL3-F1
#
_entry.id   AF-A0A519ZNL3-F1
#
_cell.length_a   1.000
_cell.length_b   1.000
_cell.length_c   1.000
_cell.angle_alpha   90.00
_cell.angle_beta   90.00
_cell.angle_gamma   90.00
#
_symmetry.space_group_name_H-M   'P 1'
#
loop_
_entity.id
_entity.type
_entity.pdbx_description
1 polymer ?
#
loop_
_entity_poly.entity_id
_entity_poly.type
_entity_poly.pdbx_seq_one_letter_code
_entity_poly.pdbx_strand_id
1 'polypeptide(L)'
;MEAIVSSNDRATQATHGHRPGGVAASARDEHRLHERRGAHLTEQGGVQGVRFDVWAPNAQAVSVIGDFNGWRYDAHPLERVDTDGRWGVWTGFVPGALHGQRYKFHLQTPSGAWVDKADPFARCAEAAPLTASRIWSLEHTWHDEA
;
A
#
# COMPACT_ATOMS: atom_id res chain seq x y z
N MET A 1 58.83 -16.20 -51.98
CA MET A 1 58.68 -16.04 -50.52
C MET A 1 57.59 -15.00 -50.37
N GLU A 2 56.34 -15.39 -50.15
CA GLU A 2 55.83 -15.84 -48.85
C GLU A 2 54.82 -17.00 -49.00
N ALA A 3 54.75 -17.79 -47.95
CA ALA A 3 54.09 -19.08 -47.83
C ALA A 3 53.01 -19.01 -46.73
N ILE A 4 51.81 -19.54 -47.06
CA ILE A 4 51.04 -20.55 -46.29
C ILE A 4 50.23 -20.14 -45.02
N VAL A 5 48.97 -20.66 -45.00
CA VAL A 5 48.07 -21.08 -43.88
C VAL A 5 47.26 -19.98 -43.16
N SER A 6 45.93 -19.91 -43.30
CA SER A 6 44.84 -20.84 -42.89
C SER A 6 44.59 -20.85 -41.37
N SER A 7 43.48 -20.29 -40.91
CA SER A 7 42.76 -20.83 -39.76
C SER A 7 41.32 -20.34 -39.72
N ASN A 8 40.47 -21.28 -39.34
CA ASN A 8 39.03 -21.32 -39.40
C ASN A 8 38.36 -20.68 -38.17
N ASP A 9 37.08 -20.35 -38.34
CA ASP A 9 36.01 -20.35 -37.33
C ASP A 9 36.14 -19.47 -36.06
N ARG A 10 35.23 -18.50 -35.94
CA ARG A 10 34.17 -18.51 -34.91
C ARG A 10 33.17 -17.38 -35.14
N ALA A 11 31.96 -17.78 -35.47
CA ALA A 11 30.77 -16.96 -35.31
C ALA A 11 30.64 -16.53 -33.84
N THR A 12 30.42 -15.25 -33.59
CA THR A 12 29.87 -14.77 -32.31
C THR A 12 28.88 -13.65 -32.64
N GLN A 13 27.63 -14.07 -32.87
CA GLN A 13 26.47 -13.20 -32.66
C GLN A 13 26.08 -13.29 -31.18
N ALA A 14 26.11 -12.17 -30.48
CA ALA A 14 25.40 -11.94 -29.23
C ALA A 14 25.07 -10.45 -29.17
N THR A 15 23.95 -10.08 -29.80
CA THR A 15 22.72 -9.65 -29.10
C THR A 15 22.92 -8.41 -28.23
N HIS A 16 22.57 -7.28 -28.84
CA HIS A 16 22.35 -5.99 -28.21
C HIS A 16 21.18 -6.12 -27.21
N GLY A 17 21.49 -6.42 -25.95
CA GLY A 17 20.54 -6.44 -24.85
C GLY A 17 20.11 -5.02 -24.46
N HIS A 18 19.19 -4.45 -25.22
CA HIS A 18 18.42 -3.29 -24.78
C HIS A 18 17.56 -3.72 -23.58
N ARG A 19 17.96 -3.30 -22.38
CA ARG A 19 17.08 -3.33 -21.20
C ARG A 19 16.12 -2.14 -21.31
N PRO A 20 14.81 -2.31 -21.56
CA PRO A 20 13.89 -1.25 -21.24
C PRO A 20 13.84 -1.15 -19.71
N GLY A 21 14.41 -0.05 -19.21
CA GLY A 21 14.29 0.37 -17.83
C GLY A 21 12.83 0.43 -17.42
N GLY A 22 12.59 0.10 -16.14
CA GLY A 22 11.29 0.12 -15.52
C GLY A 22 10.55 1.42 -15.84
N VAL A 23 9.31 1.25 -16.28
CA VAL A 23 8.35 2.34 -16.44
C VAL A 23 8.23 3.01 -15.08
N ALA A 24 8.86 4.18 -14.94
CA ALA A 24 8.54 5.11 -13.89
C ALA A 24 7.03 5.34 -13.96
N ALA A 25 6.31 4.97 -12.90
CA ALA A 25 4.88 5.15 -12.78
C ALA A 25 4.55 6.65 -12.93
N SER A 26 4.31 7.07 -14.16
CA SER A 26 3.96 8.44 -14.52
C SER A 26 2.46 8.60 -14.41
N ALA A 27 2.05 9.53 -13.55
CA ALA A 27 0.80 10.30 -13.59
C ALA A 27 -0.53 9.53 -13.82
N ARG A 28 -1.27 9.37 -12.70
CA ARG A 28 -2.75 9.23 -12.61
C ARG A 28 -3.41 8.02 -13.27
N ASP A 29 -3.11 6.82 -12.76
CA ASP A 29 -4.07 5.70 -12.85
C ASP A 29 -5.10 5.80 -11.71
N GLU A 30 -6.14 6.61 -11.93
CA GLU A 30 -7.25 6.81 -10.95
C GLU A 30 -8.05 5.52 -10.71
N HIS A 31 -8.03 4.58 -11.65
CA HIS A 31 -8.75 3.32 -11.59
C HIS A 31 -8.19 2.31 -10.56
N ARG A 32 -7.00 2.55 -10.01
CA ARG A 32 -6.31 1.64 -9.07
C ARG A 32 -6.11 2.24 -7.67
N LEU A 33 -6.89 3.25 -7.28
CA LEU A 33 -6.76 3.89 -5.96
C LEU A 33 -6.90 2.89 -4.80
N HIS A 34 -7.72 1.85 -4.93
CA HIS A 34 -7.89 0.78 -3.94
C HIS A 34 -6.62 -0.08 -3.72
N GLU A 35 -5.66 -0.06 -4.64
CA GLU A 35 -4.36 -0.74 -4.49
C GLU A 35 -3.39 0.07 -3.63
N ARG A 36 -3.64 1.38 -3.49
CA ARG A 36 -2.78 2.31 -2.74
C ARG A 36 -3.42 2.85 -1.47
N ARG A 37 -4.75 2.74 -1.32
CA ARG A 37 -5.53 3.28 -0.20
C ARG A 37 -6.12 2.15 0.64
N GLY A 38 -6.34 2.43 1.92
CA GLY A 38 -6.86 1.51 2.90
C GLY A 38 -5.76 0.76 3.65
N ALA A 39 -6.08 -0.43 4.14
CA ALA A 39 -5.16 -1.29 4.90
C ALA A 39 -4.46 -2.30 3.98
N HIS A 40 -3.14 -2.23 3.90
CA HIS A 40 -2.31 -3.14 3.11
C HIS A 40 -1.27 -3.84 3.99
N LEU A 41 -1.32 -5.17 4.02
CA LEU A 41 -0.29 -5.99 4.68
C LEU A 41 1.05 -5.79 3.97
N THR A 42 2.09 -5.48 4.72
CA THR A 42 3.42 -5.18 4.18
C THR A 42 4.50 -5.42 5.22
N GLU A 43 5.76 -5.35 4.78
CA GLU A 43 6.93 -5.47 5.63
C GLU A 43 7.76 -4.19 5.51
N GLN A 44 8.10 -3.59 6.64
CA GLN A 44 8.99 -2.42 6.69
C GLN A 44 10.15 -2.71 7.65
N GLY A 45 11.38 -2.71 7.11
CA GLY A 45 12.60 -2.93 7.91
C GLY A 45 12.68 -4.32 8.55
N GLY A 46 12.15 -5.37 7.90
CA GLY A 46 12.13 -6.72 8.46
C GLY A 46 10.98 -7.00 9.42
N VAL A 47 10.09 -6.03 9.66
CA VAL A 47 8.95 -6.17 10.57
C VAL A 47 7.67 -6.23 9.75
N GLN A 48 6.91 -7.31 9.95
CA GLN A 48 5.59 -7.49 9.36
C GLN A 48 4.57 -6.56 10.04
N GLY A 49 3.69 -5.97 9.23
CA GLY A 49 2.67 -5.07 9.73
C GLY A 49 1.72 -4.63 8.63
N VAL A 50 1.04 -3.53 8.87
CA VAL A 50 0.03 -2.99 7.94
C VAL A 50 0.29 -1.51 7.73
N ARG A 51 0.35 -1.12 6.45
CA ARG A 51 0.32 0.29 6.06
C ARG A 51 -1.13 0.71 5.88
N PHE A 52 -1.50 1.80 6.54
CA PHE A 52 -2.79 2.44 6.43
C PHE A 52 -2.67 3.72 5.64
N ASP A 53 -3.50 3.88 4.61
CA ASP A 53 -3.49 5.04 3.72
C ASP A 53 -4.92 5.58 3.54
N VAL A 54 -5.23 6.74 4.13
CA VAL A 54 -6.58 7.34 4.06
C VAL A 54 -6.55 8.76 3.49
N TRP A 55 -7.56 9.07 2.68
CA TRP A 55 -7.78 10.44 2.21
C TRP A 55 -8.72 11.16 3.17
N ALA A 56 -8.21 12.16 3.88
CA ALA A 56 -8.94 12.97 4.83
C ALA A 56 -8.40 14.41 4.82
N PRO A 57 -8.67 15.20 3.75
CA PRO A 57 -8.04 16.51 3.54
C PRO A 57 -8.42 17.55 4.58
N ASN A 58 -9.61 17.43 5.15
CA ASN A 58 -10.13 18.35 6.15
C ASN A 58 -9.87 17.87 7.59
N ALA A 59 -9.26 16.69 7.79
CA ALA A 59 -8.94 16.24 9.13
C ALA A 59 -7.77 17.06 9.71
N GLN A 60 -7.84 17.40 10.98
CA GLN A 60 -6.74 18.06 11.70
C GLN A 60 -5.73 17.04 12.23
N ALA A 61 -6.21 15.87 12.61
CA ALA A 61 -5.42 14.73 13.06
C ALA A 61 -6.14 13.44 12.66
N VAL A 62 -5.37 12.40 12.36
CA VAL A 62 -5.89 11.06 12.09
C VAL A 62 -5.04 10.05 12.84
N SER A 63 -5.68 9.10 13.51
CA SER A 63 -5.05 7.95 14.14
C SER A 63 -5.77 6.68 13.72
N VAL A 64 -5.06 5.56 13.69
CA VAL A 64 -5.66 4.26 13.45
C VAL A 64 -5.87 3.54 14.78
N ILE A 65 -7.09 3.07 15.01
CA ILE A 65 -7.47 2.30 16.21
C ILE A 65 -7.93 0.92 15.81
N GLY A 66 -7.63 -0.09 16.62
CA GLY A 66 -8.01 -1.46 16.30
C GLY A 66 -7.58 -2.48 17.33
N ASP A 67 -7.79 -3.75 17.01
CA ASP A 67 -7.47 -4.85 17.93
C ASP A 67 -5.98 -4.89 18.31
N PHE A 68 -5.07 -4.52 17.39
CA PHE A 68 -3.62 -4.50 17.61
C PHE A 68 -3.16 -3.49 18.66
N ASN A 69 -3.95 -2.45 18.95
CA ASN A 69 -3.62 -1.42 19.93
C ASN A 69 -4.63 -1.32 21.08
N GLY A 70 -5.53 -2.30 21.19
CA GLY A 70 -6.59 -2.30 22.20
C GLY A 70 -7.56 -1.12 22.05
N TRP A 71 -7.79 -0.64 20.83
CA TRP A 71 -8.66 0.50 20.53
C TRP A 71 -8.24 1.83 21.16
N ARG A 72 -6.93 2.01 21.39
CA ARG A 72 -6.36 3.25 21.93
C ARG A 72 -6.20 4.33 20.87
N TYR A 73 -6.86 5.48 21.10
CA TYR A 73 -6.87 6.63 20.18
C TYR A 73 -5.51 7.29 19.96
N ASP A 74 -4.60 7.19 20.93
CA ASP A 74 -3.30 7.87 20.96
C ASP A 74 -2.12 7.01 20.48
N ALA A 75 -2.36 5.71 20.25
CA ALA A 75 -1.28 4.75 20.10
C ALA A 75 -0.63 4.78 18.70
N HIS A 76 -1.40 5.11 17.66
CA HIS A 76 -0.94 5.05 16.27
C HIS A 76 -1.45 6.24 15.44
N PRO A 77 -0.90 7.45 15.68
CA PRO A 77 -1.18 8.60 14.83
C PRO A 77 -0.64 8.36 13.41
N LEU A 78 -1.38 8.81 12.41
CA LEU A 78 -0.96 8.82 11.01
C LEU A 78 -0.30 10.15 10.68
N GLU A 79 0.67 10.09 9.77
CA GLU A 79 1.38 11.26 9.28
C GLU A 79 0.74 11.76 8.00
N ARG A 80 0.60 13.09 7.90
CA ARG A 80 0.10 13.73 6.70
C ARG A 80 1.25 13.81 5.68
N VAL A 81 1.05 13.22 4.50
CA VAL A 81 2.13 13.02 3.49
C VAL A 81 2.25 14.20 2.52
N ASP A 82 1.52 15.29 2.71
CA ASP A 82 1.56 16.41 1.77
C ASP A 82 2.63 17.45 2.10
N THR A 83 3.55 17.64 1.16
CA THR A 83 4.53 18.73 1.21
C THR A 83 3.88 20.10 0.96
N ASP A 84 2.70 20.12 0.32
CA ASP A 84 2.02 21.31 -0.22
C ASP A 84 0.59 21.51 0.31
N GLY A 85 0.13 20.68 1.25
CA GLY A 85 -1.20 20.79 1.85
C GLY A 85 -2.39 20.43 0.94
N ARG A 86 -2.17 20.09 -0.34
CA ARG A 86 -3.23 19.93 -1.35
C ARG A 86 -3.83 18.52 -1.48
N TRP A 87 -3.12 17.50 -1.01
CA TRP A 87 -3.52 16.11 -1.26
C TRP A 87 -4.32 15.51 -0.12
N GLY A 88 -4.08 15.94 1.13
CA GLY A 88 -4.92 15.52 2.26
C GLY A 88 -4.83 14.04 2.59
N VAL A 89 -3.67 13.45 2.34
CA VAL A 89 -3.40 12.03 2.52
C VAL A 89 -2.72 11.80 3.86
N TRP A 90 -3.23 10.82 4.59
CA TRP A 90 -2.65 10.36 5.85
C TRP A 90 -2.13 8.94 5.65
N THR A 91 -0.88 8.70 6.03
CA THR A 91 -0.23 7.39 5.96
C THR A 91 0.36 7.02 7.31
N GLY A 92 0.45 5.72 7.60
CA GLY A 92 1.17 5.23 8.76
C GLY A 92 1.37 3.73 8.69
N PHE A 93 2.47 3.26 9.26
CA PHE A 93 2.79 1.85 9.37
C PHE A 93 2.59 1.38 10.80
N VAL A 94 1.80 0.32 10.98
CA VAL A 94 1.57 -0.31 12.28
C VAL A 94 2.28 -1.66 12.31
N PRO A 95 3.38 -1.79 13.07
CA PRO A 95 4.06 -3.06 13.24
C PRO A 95 3.18 -4.04 14.03
N GLY A 96 3.18 -5.32 13.64
CA GLY A 96 2.43 -6.36 14.34
C GLY A 96 0.92 -6.34 14.14
N ALA A 97 0.38 -5.43 13.31
CA ALA A 97 -0.98 -5.56 12.81
C ALA A 97 -1.07 -6.75 11.84
N LEU A 98 -2.14 -7.54 11.97
CA LEU A 98 -2.30 -8.82 11.30
C LEU A 98 -3.58 -8.88 10.47
N HIS A 99 -3.57 -9.78 9.49
CA HIS A 99 -4.76 -10.14 8.73
C HIS A 99 -5.92 -10.55 9.65
N GLY A 100 -7.14 -10.11 9.32
CA GLY A 100 -8.37 -10.41 10.06
C GLY A 100 -8.66 -9.48 11.24
N GLN A 101 -7.68 -8.71 11.71
CA GLN A 101 -7.89 -7.76 12.81
C GLN A 101 -8.77 -6.59 12.38
N ARG A 102 -9.52 -6.05 13.35
CA ARG A 102 -10.44 -4.94 13.13
C ARG A 102 -9.77 -3.61 13.36
N TYR A 103 -10.19 -2.60 12.60
CA TYR A 103 -9.72 -1.24 12.74
C TYR A 103 -10.76 -0.20 12.34
N LYS A 104 -10.52 1.04 12.78
CA LYS A 104 -11.20 2.28 12.36
C LYS A 104 -10.19 3.42 12.30
N PHE A 105 -10.56 4.49 11.61
CA PHE A 105 -9.85 5.76 11.68
C PHE A 105 -10.51 6.66 12.72
N HIS A 106 -9.73 7.07 13.71
CA HIS A 106 -10.08 8.10 14.68
C HIS A 106 -9.59 9.43 14.15
N LEU A 107 -10.50 10.34 13.80
CA LEU A 107 -10.14 11.58 13.13
C LEU A 107 -10.74 12.80 13.82
N GLN A 108 -9.95 13.86 13.87
CA GLN A 108 -10.35 15.17 14.37
C GLN A 108 -10.88 16.02 13.22
N THR A 109 -12.13 16.43 13.34
CA THR A 109 -12.81 17.30 12.36
C THR A 109 -12.32 18.75 12.47
N PRO A 110 -12.58 19.60 11.45
CA PRO A 110 -12.25 21.03 11.52
C PRO A 110 -12.88 21.79 12.69
N SER A 111 -14.01 21.31 13.22
CA SER A 111 -14.68 21.91 14.39
C SER A 111 -14.05 21.48 15.72
N GLY A 112 -13.02 20.63 15.69
CA GLY A 112 -12.35 20.08 16.88
C GLY A 112 -12.99 18.82 17.45
N ALA A 113 -14.14 18.38 16.92
CA ALA A 113 -14.80 17.14 17.36
C ALA A 113 -14.06 15.90 16.83
N TRP A 114 -14.00 14.85 17.64
CA TRP A 114 -13.43 13.56 17.28
C TRP A 114 -14.51 12.59 16.82
N VAL A 115 -14.25 11.87 15.74
CA VAL A 115 -15.17 10.86 15.20
C VAL A 115 -14.42 9.60 14.78
N ASP A 116 -15.07 8.46 14.97
CA ASP A 116 -14.58 7.17 14.49
C ASP A 116 -15.25 6.83 13.15
N LYS A 117 -14.45 6.54 12.14
CA LYS A 117 -14.93 6.18 10.80
C LYS A 117 -14.38 4.83 10.37
N ALA A 118 -15.25 4.04 9.75
CA ALA A 118 -14.83 2.90 8.97
C ALA A 118 -14.01 3.38 7.75
N ASP A 119 -13.13 2.54 7.26
CA ASP A 119 -12.32 2.82 6.09
C ASP A 119 -13.18 2.76 4.80
N PRO A 120 -13.26 3.84 4.01
CA PRO A 120 -13.96 3.84 2.73
C PRO A 120 -13.41 2.82 1.72
N PHE A 121 -12.12 2.46 1.84
CA PHE A 121 -11.42 1.50 0.99
C PHE A 121 -11.25 0.13 1.65
N ALA A 122 -12.01 -0.17 2.72
CA ALA A 122 -11.97 -1.47 3.37
C ALA A 122 -12.35 -2.60 2.40
N ARG A 123 -11.48 -3.59 2.28
CA ARG A 123 -11.75 -4.83 1.51
C ARG A 123 -12.73 -5.75 2.23
N CYS A 124 -12.77 -5.67 3.56
CA CYS A 124 -13.64 -6.45 4.41
C CYS A 124 -14.18 -5.58 5.55
N ALA A 125 -15.44 -5.79 5.92
CA ALA A 125 -16.08 -5.12 7.05
C ALA A 125 -16.64 -6.15 8.03
N GLU A 126 -16.92 -5.72 9.26
CA GLU A 126 -17.72 -6.53 10.17
C GLU A 126 -19.15 -6.72 9.65
N ALA A 127 -19.79 -7.81 10.09
CA ALA A 127 -21.21 -8.02 9.80
C ALA A 127 -22.05 -7.03 10.61
N ALA A 128 -23.09 -6.48 9.98
CA ALA A 128 -24.04 -5.61 10.67
C ALA A 128 -24.57 -6.31 11.94
N PRO A 129 -24.75 -5.58 13.06
CA PRO A 129 -24.73 -4.12 13.22
C PRO A 129 -23.35 -3.49 13.52
N LEU A 130 -22.29 -4.29 13.49
CA LEU A 130 -20.93 -3.81 13.77
C LEU A 130 -20.38 -2.97 12.61
N THR A 131 -19.45 -2.07 12.90
CA THR A 131 -19.04 -1.00 11.97
C THR A 131 -17.52 -0.91 11.77
N ALA A 132 -16.72 -1.82 12.30
CA ALA A 132 -15.28 -1.79 12.05
C ALA A 132 -14.95 -2.37 10.67
N SER A 133 -13.88 -1.85 10.08
CA SER A 133 -13.23 -2.44 8.92
C SER A 133 -12.30 -3.56 9.38
N ARG A 134 -12.04 -4.56 8.53
CA ARG A 134 -11.06 -5.63 8.81
C ARG A 134 -9.89 -5.54 7.85
N ILE A 135 -8.70 -5.78 8.37
CA ILE A 135 -7.48 -5.92 7.59
C ILE A 135 -7.62 -7.22 6.78
N TRP A 136 -7.53 -7.14 5.45
CA TRP A 136 -7.76 -8.30 4.60
C TRP A 136 -6.90 -8.29 3.32
N SER A 137 -6.30 -9.43 2.97
CA SER A 137 -5.58 -9.64 1.71
C SER A 137 -6.47 -10.42 0.74
N LEU A 138 -6.43 -10.08 -0.55
CA LEU A 138 -7.21 -10.73 -1.60
C LEU A 138 -6.41 -11.82 -2.32
N GLU A 139 -5.53 -12.51 -1.61
CA GLU A 139 -4.75 -13.62 -2.15
C GLU A 139 -5.66 -14.83 -2.39
N HIS A 140 -6.18 -14.94 -3.62
CA HIS A 140 -6.91 -16.11 -4.09
C HIS A 140 -6.37 -16.52 -5.46
N THR A 141 -6.01 -17.80 -5.60
CA THR A 141 -5.66 -18.40 -6.88
C THR A 141 -6.93 -18.88 -7.56
N TRP A 142 -7.27 -18.26 -8.69
CA TRP A 142 -8.40 -18.69 -9.51
C TRP A 142 -8.06 -19.96 -10.28
N HIS A 143 -9.04 -20.83 -10.44
CA HIS A 143 -8.92 -22.12 -11.14
C HIS A 143 -9.94 -22.25 -12.28
N ASP A 144 -10.31 -21.12 -12.89
CA ASP A 144 -11.30 -21.02 -13.96
C ASP A 144 -10.68 -20.95 -15.37
N GLU A 145 -9.40 -21.28 -15.51
CA GLU A 145 -8.76 -21.49 -16.82
C GLU A 145 -9.28 -22.78 -17.47
N ALA A 146 -9.90 -22.64 -18.65
CA ALA A 146 -10.48 -23.73 -19.46
C ALA A 146 -9.53 -24.23 -20.55
#